data_AF-A0A5S4UTI2-F1
#
_entry.id   AF-A0A5S4UTI2-F1
#
_cell.length_a   1.000
_cell.length_b   1.000
_cell.length_c   1.000
_cell.angle_alpha   90.00
_cell.angle_beta   90.00
_cell.angle_gamma   90.00
#
_symmetry.space_group_name_H-M   'P 1'
#
loop_
_entity.id
_entity.type
_entity.pdbx_description
1 polymer ?
#
loop_
_entity_poly.entity_id
_entity_poly.type
_entity_poly.pdbx_seq_one_letter_code
_entity_poly.pdbx_strand_id
1 'polypeptide(L)'
;MGVDDQQVHGVGSDVEDTEAHAPSVAVPACTTRPFRAYWCDWDDRPTSVGDGVERSRVARIPAPERRAALIEAALRVVSRHGISQATTRAIVAEADMSLASFHYAFDSRDELIDELIATVVAREQAAVMPEVVPGQGLRDILEAGILRYFEHLKADPEHEQAMLELTQYALRSPERHPLALAQYARYVELAERSLELAANVADAAWRVPVSQAARVLVAFTDGLTLTWLVERDDDAARAVAAAAADALSRMADPR
;
A
#
# COMPACT_ATOMS: atom_id res chain seq x y z
N MET A 1 -23.58 -7.72 77.49
CA MET A 1 -22.43 -8.03 76.62
C MET A 1 -22.21 -9.53 76.72
N GLY A 2 -22.77 -10.28 75.78
CA GLY A 2 -22.55 -11.71 75.69
C GLY A 2 -21.51 -12.01 74.64
N VAL A 3 -20.74 -13.09 74.84
CA VAL A 3 -20.32 -14.06 73.82
C VAL A 3 -19.95 -15.34 74.58
N ASP A 4 -20.61 -16.45 74.25
CA ASP A 4 -20.02 -17.75 73.91
C ASP A 4 -21.13 -18.82 73.93
N ASP A 5 -21.33 -19.54 72.82
CA ASP A 5 -20.90 -20.94 72.75
C ASP A 5 -21.04 -21.52 71.33
N GLN A 6 -20.04 -22.36 71.01
CA GLN A 6 -20.04 -23.59 70.22
C GLN A 6 -20.12 -23.67 68.67
N GLN A 7 -18.98 -24.17 68.15
CA GLN A 7 -18.77 -25.16 67.07
C GLN A 7 -19.89 -26.25 67.00
N VAL A 8 -20.13 -27.01 65.92
CA VAL A 8 -19.19 -27.85 65.15
C VAL A 8 -19.81 -28.35 63.82
N HIS A 9 -18.91 -28.80 62.93
CA HIS A 9 -19.04 -29.81 61.87
C HIS A 9 -19.59 -29.43 60.49
N GLY A 10 -18.69 -29.51 59.49
CA GLY A 10 -19.04 -29.53 58.08
C GLY A 10 -19.34 -30.93 57.54
N VAL A 11 -19.57 -31.00 56.24
CA VAL A 11 -19.31 -32.10 55.28
C VAL A 11 -19.58 -31.48 53.90
N GLY A 12 -18.70 -31.77 52.95
CA GLY A 12 -18.78 -31.25 51.58
C GLY A 12 -19.89 -31.89 50.75
N SER A 13 -20.21 -31.21 49.66
CA SER A 13 -20.80 -31.82 48.47
C SER A 13 -20.49 -30.91 47.27
N ASP A 14 -19.65 -31.43 46.38
CA ASP A 14 -19.76 -31.34 44.92
C ASP A 14 -20.46 -30.11 44.36
N VAL A 15 -19.66 -29.15 43.89
CA VAL A 15 -20.09 -28.23 42.83
C VAL A 15 -19.28 -28.58 41.60
N GLU A 16 -20.00 -29.16 40.66
CA GLU A 16 -19.58 -29.66 39.38
C GLU A 16 -18.73 -28.64 38.60
N ASP A 17 -17.57 -29.12 38.14
CA ASP A 17 -16.82 -28.57 37.02
C ASP A 17 -17.77 -28.44 35.82
N THR A 18 -18.30 -27.24 35.61
CA THR A 18 -18.91 -26.86 34.34
C THR A 18 -17.84 -26.16 33.51
N GLU A 19 -16.95 -26.97 32.93
CA GLU A 19 -16.16 -26.58 31.76
C GLU A 19 -17.13 -26.18 30.63
N ALA A 20 -17.41 -24.88 30.55
CA ALA A 20 -18.03 -24.30 29.37
C ALA A 20 -17.01 -24.35 28.23
N HIS A 21 -17.05 -25.45 27.48
CA HIS A 21 -16.39 -25.64 26.19
C HIS A 21 -16.94 -24.58 25.21
N ALA A 22 -16.32 -23.40 25.18
CA ALA A 22 -16.55 -22.43 24.13
C ALA A 22 -15.98 -23.01 22.82
N PRO A 23 -16.73 -23.02 21.71
CA PRO A 23 -16.19 -23.46 20.44
C PRO A 23 -15.04 -22.52 20.06
N SER A 24 -13.83 -23.07 19.99
CA SER A 24 -12.68 -22.46 19.35
C SER A 24 -13.03 -22.19 17.88
N VAL A 25 -13.58 -21.01 17.62
CA VAL A 25 -13.64 -20.47 16.26
C VAL A 25 -12.22 -20.10 15.90
N ALA A 26 -11.56 -20.99 15.17
CA ALA A 26 -10.28 -20.69 14.54
C ALA A 26 -10.48 -19.46 13.65
N VAL A 27 -9.97 -18.32 14.11
CA VAL A 27 -9.77 -17.14 13.26
C VAL A 27 -8.80 -17.59 12.16
N PRO A 28 -9.14 -17.48 10.87
CA PRO A 28 -8.22 -17.86 9.82
C PRO A 28 -6.96 -17.03 9.99
N ALA A 29 -5.80 -17.68 10.03
CA ALA A 29 -4.52 -16.99 9.95
C ALA A 29 -4.59 -16.05 8.75
N CYS A 30 -4.62 -14.74 9.02
CA CYS A 30 -4.56 -13.73 7.98
C CYS A 30 -3.17 -13.86 7.36
N THR A 31 -3.08 -14.57 6.25
CA THR A 31 -1.84 -14.69 5.49
C THR A 31 -1.59 -13.32 4.86
N THR A 32 -0.87 -12.47 5.59
CA THR A 32 -0.33 -11.21 5.09
C THR A 32 0.66 -11.57 3.98
N ARG A 33 0.20 -11.59 2.74
CA ARG A 33 1.10 -11.69 1.58
C ARG A 33 2.02 -10.46 1.64
N PRO A 34 3.36 -10.62 1.53
CA PRO A 34 4.27 -9.49 1.51
C PRO A 34 3.91 -8.59 0.31
N PHE A 35 4.04 -7.26 0.46
CA PHE A 35 3.76 -6.27 -0.60
C PHE A 35 4.46 -6.62 -1.93
N ARG A 36 5.62 -7.28 -1.86
CA ARG A 36 6.35 -7.88 -2.99
C ARG A 36 5.45 -8.71 -3.92
N ALA A 37 4.40 -9.36 -3.41
CA ALA A 37 3.53 -10.26 -4.16
C ALA A 37 2.55 -9.57 -5.14
N TYR A 38 2.36 -8.25 -5.09
CA TYR A 38 1.48 -7.58 -6.07
C TYR A 38 2.19 -7.24 -7.39
N TRP A 39 3.52 -7.14 -7.35
CA TRP A 39 4.36 -6.80 -8.51
C TRP A 39 5.32 -7.92 -8.93
N CYS A 40 5.60 -8.89 -8.04
CA CYS A 40 6.59 -9.96 -8.26
C CYS A 40 5.96 -11.33 -8.61
N ASP A 41 4.63 -11.48 -8.63
CA ASP A 41 3.92 -12.73 -9.05
C ASP A 41 4.00 -12.99 -10.58
N TRP A 42 4.82 -12.22 -11.30
CA TRP A 42 4.87 -12.23 -12.77
C TRP A 42 6.02 -13.07 -13.37
N ASP A 43 6.90 -13.66 -12.55
CA ASP A 43 8.07 -14.42 -13.04
C ASP A 43 7.80 -15.93 -13.24
N ASP A 44 6.59 -16.43 -12.95
CA ASP A 44 6.21 -17.82 -13.17
C ASP A 44 5.75 -18.06 -14.63
N ARG A 45 6.69 -17.98 -15.57
CA ARG A 45 6.55 -18.70 -16.84
C ARG A 45 7.04 -20.13 -16.63
N PRO A 46 6.25 -21.18 -16.93
CA PRO A 46 6.80 -22.53 -17.00
C PRO A 46 7.86 -22.56 -18.11
N THR A 47 9.13 -22.68 -17.74
CA THR A 47 10.21 -22.96 -18.70
C THR A 47 10.09 -24.40 -19.15
N SER A 48 9.41 -24.64 -20.27
CA SER A 48 9.60 -25.87 -21.04
C SER A 48 10.29 -25.55 -22.36
N VAL A 49 11.56 -25.94 -22.44
CA VAL A 49 12.29 -26.08 -23.70
C VAL A 49 11.86 -27.41 -24.31
N GLY A 50 11.35 -27.36 -25.54
CA GLY A 50 11.07 -28.52 -26.38
C GLY A 50 10.92 -28.08 -27.83
N ASP A 51 11.89 -28.44 -28.67
CA ASP A 51 11.96 -28.16 -30.11
C ASP A 51 10.72 -28.66 -30.88
N GLY A 52 10.27 -27.85 -31.85
CA GLY A 52 9.27 -28.27 -32.83
C GLY A 52 8.69 -27.10 -33.63
N VAL A 53 9.15 -26.94 -34.87
CA VAL A 53 8.63 -25.93 -35.81
C VAL A 53 7.17 -26.21 -36.14
N GLU A 54 6.26 -25.36 -35.66
CA GLU A 54 4.95 -25.14 -36.28
C GLU A 54 4.58 -23.66 -36.19
N ARG A 55 4.51 -23.00 -37.35
CA ARG A 55 4.07 -21.60 -37.48
C ARG A 55 2.61 -21.49 -37.06
N SER A 56 2.38 -21.30 -35.76
CA SER A 56 1.04 -21.03 -35.24
C SER A 56 0.65 -19.58 -35.59
N ARG A 57 -0.57 -19.41 -36.11
CA ARG A 57 -1.16 -18.10 -36.38
C ARG A 57 -1.13 -17.31 -35.08
N VAL A 58 -0.41 -16.19 -35.07
CA VAL A 58 -0.43 -15.19 -33.99
C VAL A 58 -1.87 -14.95 -33.61
N ALA A 59 -2.29 -15.45 -32.44
CA ALA A 59 -3.57 -15.15 -31.87
C ALA A 59 -3.66 -13.62 -31.79
N ARG A 60 -4.65 -13.06 -32.49
CA ARG A 60 -4.84 -11.62 -32.58
C ARG A 60 -5.21 -11.12 -31.19
N ILE A 61 -4.24 -10.64 -30.42
CA ILE A 61 -4.47 -10.05 -29.09
C ILE A 61 -5.58 -8.99 -29.25
N PRO A 62 -6.75 -9.17 -28.59
CA PRO A 62 -7.83 -8.21 -28.58
C PRO A 62 -7.33 -6.82 -28.17
N ALA A 63 -7.95 -5.76 -28.71
CA ALA A 63 -7.51 -4.39 -28.45
C ALA A 63 -7.38 -4.03 -26.94
N PRO A 64 -8.29 -4.44 -26.04
CA PRO A 64 -8.18 -4.16 -24.61
C PRO A 64 -6.98 -4.84 -23.94
N GLU A 65 -6.71 -6.11 -24.26
CA GLU A 65 -5.57 -6.86 -23.73
C GLU A 65 -4.24 -6.24 -24.18
N ARG A 66 -4.21 -5.69 -25.40
CA ARG A 66 -3.06 -4.96 -25.93
C ARG A 66 -2.82 -3.64 -25.20
N ARG A 67 -3.88 -2.87 -24.93
CA ARG A 67 -3.81 -1.60 -24.21
C ARG A 67 -3.23 -1.83 -22.82
N ALA A 68 -3.78 -2.79 -22.08
CA ALA A 68 -3.27 -3.18 -20.77
C ALA A 68 -1.79 -3.62 -20.82
N ALA A 69 -1.40 -4.47 -21.77
CA ALA A 69 -0.01 -4.92 -21.91
C ALA A 69 0.97 -3.77 -22.18
N LEU A 70 0.57 -2.78 -22.98
CA LEU A 70 1.37 -1.58 -23.24
C LEU A 70 1.45 -0.66 -22.01
N ILE A 71 0.40 -0.56 -21.20
CA ILE A 71 0.43 0.16 -19.92
C ILE A 71 1.37 -0.52 -18.93
N GLU A 72 1.33 -1.85 -18.81
CA GLU A 72 2.30 -2.59 -17.97
C GLU A 72 3.74 -2.38 -18.43
N ALA A 73 3.98 -2.46 -19.73
CA ALA A 73 5.30 -2.22 -20.29
C ALA A 73 5.76 -0.79 -20.02
N ALA A 74 4.85 0.19 -20.14
CA ALA A 74 5.16 1.58 -19.83
C ALA A 74 5.52 1.77 -18.36
N LEU A 75 4.77 1.16 -17.43
CA LEU A 75 5.09 1.20 -16.01
C LEU A 75 6.50 0.66 -15.75
N ARG A 76 6.86 -0.50 -16.31
CA ARG A 76 8.20 -1.09 -16.15
C ARG A 76 9.32 -0.22 -16.73
N VAL A 77 9.07 0.45 -17.86
CA VAL A 77 10.05 1.37 -18.46
C VAL A 77 10.20 2.63 -17.60
N VAL A 78 9.10 3.21 -17.12
CA VAL A 78 9.14 4.41 -16.26
C VAL A 78 9.84 4.10 -14.94
N SER A 79 9.52 2.98 -14.28
CA SER A 79 10.20 2.56 -13.04
C SER A 79 11.71 2.40 -13.24
N ARG A 80 12.16 1.72 -14.31
CA ARG A 80 13.61 1.44 -14.50
C ARG A 80 14.41 2.60 -15.08
N HIS A 81 13.79 3.45 -15.89
CA HIS A 81 14.51 4.41 -16.73
C HIS A 81 13.99 5.84 -16.60
N GLY A 82 12.95 6.07 -15.79
CA GLY A 82 12.29 7.35 -15.65
C GLY A 82 11.35 7.66 -16.81
N ILE A 83 10.48 8.64 -16.59
CA ILE A 83 9.45 9.03 -17.55
C ILE A 83 10.03 9.60 -18.85
N SER A 84 11.18 10.28 -18.77
CA SER A 84 11.85 10.86 -19.95
C SER A 84 12.27 9.79 -20.96
N GLN A 85 12.65 8.59 -20.48
CA GLN A 85 13.12 7.48 -21.31
C GLN A 85 12.00 6.54 -21.76
N ALA A 86 10.77 6.73 -21.26
CA ALA A 86 9.59 5.97 -21.65
C ALA A 86 9.07 6.36 -23.05
N THR A 87 9.91 6.23 -24.07
CA THR A 87 9.55 6.49 -25.47
C THR A 87 8.64 5.39 -26.01
N THR A 88 7.81 5.70 -27.02
CA THR A 88 6.98 4.69 -27.69
C THR A 88 7.78 3.47 -28.13
N ARG A 89 9.01 3.67 -28.63
CA ARG A 89 9.90 2.56 -29.03
C ARG A 89 10.35 1.70 -27.85
N ALA A 90 10.69 2.32 -26.73
CA ALA A 90 11.07 1.59 -25.52
C ALA A 90 9.88 0.78 -24.98
N ILE A 91 8.68 1.36 -24.96
CA ILE A 91 7.47 0.71 -24.46
C ILE A 91 7.08 -0.49 -25.33
N VAL A 92 7.06 -0.35 -26.66
CA VAL A 92 6.70 -1.49 -27.53
C VAL A 92 7.76 -2.58 -27.50
N ALA A 93 9.04 -2.23 -27.36
CA ALA A 93 10.10 -3.22 -27.17
C ALA A 93 9.92 -3.99 -25.86
N GLU A 94 9.59 -3.29 -24.77
CA GLU A 94 9.29 -3.92 -23.47
C GLU A 94 8.03 -4.80 -23.51
N ALA A 95 7.07 -4.49 -24.38
CA ALA A 95 5.85 -5.26 -24.56
C ALA A 95 5.99 -6.43 -25.56
N ASP A 96 7.15 -6.60 -26.21
CA ASP A 96 7.35 -7.49 -27.37
C ASP A 96 6.31 -7.24 -28.49
N MET A 97 6.09 -5.96 -28.81
CA MET A 97 5.13 -5.50 -29.80
C MET A 97 5.74 -4.61 -30.87
N SER A 98 5.07 -4.51 -32.03
CA SER A 98 5.46 -3.60 -33.09
C SER A 98 4.97 -2.17 -32.85
N LEU A 99 5.60 -1.17 -33.47
CA LEU A 99 5.13 0.22 -33.45
C LEU A 99 3.70 0.37 -34.01
N ALA A 100 3.33 -0.45 -35.01
CA ALA A 100 1.97 -0.49 -35.52
C ALA A 100 0.95 -0.99 -34.47
N SER A 101 1.37 -1.89 -33.58
CA SER A 101 0.53 -2.36 -32.48
C SER A 101 0.24 -1.26 -31.47
N PHE A 102 1.19 -0.35 -31.24
CA PHE A 102 0.99 0.83 -30.41
C PHE A 102 -0.06 1.77 -31.01
N HIS A 103 0.10 2.16 -32.28
CA HIS A 103 -0.85 3.06 -32.94
C HIS A 103 -2.25 2.45 -33.15
N TYR A 104 -2.38 1.13 -32.98
CA TYR A 104 -3.69 0.47 -32.92
C TYR A 104 -4.36 0.60 -31.54
N ALA A 105 -3.60 0.78 -30.47
CA ALA A 105 -4.09 0.88 -29.10
C ALA A 105 -4.16 2.32 -28.56
N PHE A 106 -3.29 3.22 -29.05
CA PHE A 106 -3.15 4.59 -28.59
C PHE A 106 -2.86 5.54 -29.76
N ASP A 107 -3.46 6.72 -29.72
CA ASP A 107 -3.24 7.79 -30.68
C ASP A 107 -1.89 8.49 -30.44
N SER A 108 -1.45 8.54 -29.18
CA SER A 108 -0.19 9.19 -28.82
C SER A 108 0.47 8.58 -27.58
N ARG A 109 1.76 8.88 -27.41
CA ARG A 109 2.49 8.57 -26.17
C ARG A 109 1.83 9.24 -24.97
N ASP A 110 1.39 10.48 -25.14
CA ASP A 110 0.78 11.27 -24.08
C ASP A 110 -0.53 10.63 -23.60
N GLU A 111 -1.36 10.13 -24.51
CA GLU A 111 -2.57 9.38 -24.16
C GLU A 111 -2.25 8.12 -23.34
N LEU A 112 -1.20 7.37 -23.72
CA LEU A 112 -0.74 6.23 -22.95
C LEU A 112 -0.27 6.64 -21.54
N ILE A 113 0.47 7.76 -21.43
CA ILE A 113 0.93 8.24 -20.12
C ILE A 113 -0.25 8.71 -19.26
N ASP A 114 -1.26 9.36 -19.85
CA ASP A 114 -2.46 9.78 -19.13
C ASP A 114 -3.24 8.57 -18.57
N GLU A 115 -3.37 7.49 -19.36
CA GLU A 115 -3.94 6.24 -18.86
C GLU A 115 -3.04 5.55 -17.84
N LEU A 116 -1.71 5.60 -18.02
CA LEU A 116 -0.77 5.03 -17.05
C LEU A 116 -0.95 5.69 -15.69
N ILE A 117 -1.01 7.03 -15.63
CA ILE A 117 -1.26 7.77 -14.40
C ILE A 117 -2.60 7.34 -13.78
N ALA A 118 -3.67 7.31 -14.56
CA ALA A 118 -4.98 6.87 -14.08
C ALA A 118 -4.96 5.42 -13.56
N THR A 119 -4.21 4.54 -14.22
CA THR A 119 -4.06 3.13 -13.83
C THR A 119 -3.32 3.01 -12.51
N VAL A 120 -2.23 3.76 -12.33
CA VAL A 120 -1.51 3.70 -11.05
C VAL A 120 -2.37 4.24 -9.91
N VAL A 121 -3.03 5.38 -10.09
CA VAL A 121 -3.99 5.91 -9.11
C VAL A 121 -5.06 4.87 -8.73
N ALA A 122 -5.57 4.10 -9.69
CA ALA A 122 -6.55 3.05 -9.43
C ALA A 122 -5.96 1.82 -8.70
N ARG A 123 -4.64 1.56 -8.87
CA ARG A 123 -3.90 0.46 -8.24
C ARG A 123 -3.40 0.78 -6.84
N GLU A 124 -3.37 2.04 -6.45
CA GLU A 124 -3.18 2.48 -5.07
C GLU A 124 -4.35 1.97 -4.20
N GLN A 125 -4.33 0.68 -3.88
CA GLN A 125 -5.41 -0.03 -3.19
C GLN A 125 -4.96 -0.55 -1.83
N ALA A 126 -3.68 -0.82 -1.63
CA ALA A 126 -3.17 -1.29 -0.36
C ALA A 126 -2.70 -0.10 0.46
N ALA A 127 -3.58 0.41 1.33
CA ALA A 127 -3.06 0.98 2.56
C ALA A 127 -2.24 -0.14 3.20
N VAL A 128 -1.01 0.18 3.57
CA VAL A 128 -0.22 -0.65 4.46
C VAL A 128 -0.99 -0.68 5.78
N MET A 129 -1.98 -1.57 5.86
CA MET A 129 -2.83 -1.68 7.04
C MET A 129 -1.90 -2.01 8.20
N PRO A 130 -1.91 -1.23 9.28
CA PRO A 130 -1.08 -1.55 10.43
C PRO A 130 -1.39 -2.98 10.85
N GLU A 131 -0.35 -3.75 11.10
CA GLU A 131 -0.52 -4.98 11.87
C GLU A 131 -0.85 -4.52 13.28
N VAL A 132 -2.12 -4.60 13.57
CA VAL A 132 -2.68 -4.15 14.83
C VAL A 132 -2.31 -5.18 15.88
N VAL A 133 -1.42 -4.81 16.78
CA VAL A 133 -1.19 -5.57 18.01
C VAL A 133 -2.09 -4.96 19.10
N PRO A 134 -3.04 -5.74 19.66
CA PRO A 134 -3.90 -5.25 20.73
C PRO A 134 -3.09 -4.71 21.92
N GLY A 135 -3.51 -3.58 22.47
CA GLY A 135 -2.89 -2.96 23.66
C GLY A 135 -1.76 -1.96 23.38
N GLN A 136 -1.44 -1.68 22.12
CA GLN A 136 -0.51 -0.61 21.76
C GLN A 136 -1.19 0.77 21.79
N GLY A 137 -0.46 1.79 22.23
CA GLY A 137 -0.92 3.18 22.15
C GLY A 137 -0.92 3.70 20.71
N LEU A 138 -1.75 4.71 20.44
CA LEU A 138 -1.90 5.30 19.09
C LEU A 138 -0.56 5.69 18.47
N ARG A 139 0.34 6.30 19.26
CA ARG A 139 1.68 6.72 18.81
C ARG A 139 2.49 5.54 18.25
N ASP A 140 2.47 4.40 18.92
CA ASP A 140 3.26 3.22 18.50
C ASP A 140 2.66 2.57 17.25
N ILE A 141 1.33 2.55 17.13
CA ILE A 141 0.63 2.07 15.93
C ILE A 141 0.98 2.94 14.73
N LEU A 142 0.98 4.27 14.91
CA LEU A 142 1.35 5.22 13.85
C LEU A 142 2.81 5.06 13.44
N GLU A 143 3.74 4.97 14.39
CA GLU A 143 5.16 4.76 14.09
C GLU A 143 5.37 3.45 13.33
N ALA A 144 4.77 2.35 13.79
CA ALA A 144 4.87 1.06 13.12
C ALA A 144 4.29 1.10 11.68
N GLY A 145 3.20 1.84 11.46
CA GLY A 145 2.63 2.06 10.13
C GLY A 145 3.58 2.83 9.21
N ILE A 146 4.16 3.93 9.69
CA ILE A 146 5.09 4.77 8.90
C ILE A 146 6.40 4.00 8.62
N LEU A 147 6.93 3.26 9.59
CA LEU A 147 8.11 2.42 9.38
C LEU A 147 7.83 1.30 8.37
N ARG A 148 6.62 0.76 8.33
CA ARG A 148 6.24 -0.24 7.32
C ARG A 148 6.15 0.37 5.92
N TYR A 149 5.60 1.57 5.79
CA TYR A 149 5.67 2.33 4.56
C TYR A 149 7.15 2.55 4.14
N PHE A 150 8.00 2.94 5.09
CA PHE A 150 9.42 3.17 4.82
C PHE A 150 10.15 1.90 4.35
N GLU A 151 9.93 0.75 4.99
CA GLU A 151 10.52 -0.51 4.53
C GLU A 151 9.99 -0.93 3.15
N HIS A 152 8.76 -0.53 2.79
CA HIS A 152 8.25 -0.70 1.44
C HIS A 152 8.99 0.18 0.42
N LEU A 153 9.12 1.49 0.71
CA LEU A 153 9.92 2.42 -0.10
C LEU A 153 11.36 1.89 -0.32
N LYS A 154 11.97 1.35 0.73
CA LYS A 154 13.33 0.77 0.63
C LYS A 154 13.41 -0.45 -0.27
N ALA A 155 12.36 -1.26 -0.32
CA ALA A 155 12.32 -2.48 -1.11
C ALA A 155 12.16 -2.21 -2.61
N ASP A 156 11.57 -1.08 -2.98
CA ASP A 156 11.34 -0.69 -4.38
C ASP A 156 11.45 0.85 -4.57
N PRO A 157 12.65 1.43 -4.40
CA PRO A 157 12.82 2.88 -4.46
C PRO A 157 12.61 3.46 -5.86
N GLU A 158 12.88 2.67 -6.90
CA GLU A 158 12.64 3.04 -8.29
C GLU A 158 11.15 3.25 -8.60
N HIS A 159 10.28 2.45 -7.98
CA HIS A 159 8.84 2.64 -8.10
C HIS A 159 8.39 3.99 -7.53
N GLU A 160 8.80 4.31 -6.30
CA GLU A 160 8.43 5.57 -5.64
C GLU A 160 9.00 6.80 -6.38
N GLN A 161 10.22 6.68 -6.91
CA GLN A 161 10.78 7.71 -7.79
C GLN A 161 9.94 7.91 -9.06
N ALA A 162 9.49 6.82 -9.70
CA ALA A 162 8.59 6.90 -10.86
C ALA A 162 7.26 7.57 -10.53
N MET A 163 6.69 7.33 -9.34
CA MET A 163 5.46 7.96 -8.88
C MET A 163 5.61 9.48 -8.71
N LEU A 164 6.74 9.92 -8.16
CA LEU A 164 7.08 11.34 -8.09
C LEU A 164 7.21 11.94 -9.48
N GLU A 165 7.89 11.27 -10.42
CA GLU A 165 8.05 11.75 -11.80
C GLU A 165 6.72 11.86 -12.55
N LEU A 166 5.82 10.88 -12.40
CA LEU A 166 4.48 10.89 -13.00
C LEU A 166 3.63 12.05 -12.46
N THR A 167 3.69 12.30 -11.15
CA THR A 167 3.03 13.46 -10.52
C THR A 167 3.57 14.76 -11.11
N GLN A 168 4.89 14.91 -11.16
CA GLN A 168 5.54 16.11 -11.69
C GLN A 168 5.30 16.29 -13.20
N TYR A 169 5.11 15.21 -13.94
CA TYR A 169 4.70 15.26 -15.33
C TYR A 169 3.27 15.79 -15.48
N ALA A 170 2.33 15.28 -14.70
CA ALA A 170 0.95 15.78 -14.70
C ALA A 170 0.87 17.26 -14.33
N LEU A 171 1.67 17.72 -13.36
CA LEU A 171 1.70 19.10 -12.90
C LEU A 171 2.28 20.10 -13.92
N ARG A 172 3.00 19.63 -14.95
CA ARG A 172 3.54 20.49 -16.01
C ARG A 172 2.50 20.93 -17.06
N SER A 173 1.30 20.37 -17.00
CA SER A 173 0.26 20.53 -18.00
C SER A 173 -1.09 20.80 -17.33
N PRO A 174 -1.73 21.97 -17.51
CA PRO A 174 -3.03 22.27 -16.92
C PRO A 174 -4.10 21.22 -17.23
N GLU A 175 -4.07 20.63 -18.42
CA GLU A 175 -4.98 19.56 -18.87
C GLU A 175 -4.84 18.26 -18.08
N ARG A 176 -3.67 17.99 -17.47
CA ARG A 176 -3.39 16.80 -16.65
C ARG A 176 -3.52 17.06 -15.15
N HIS A 177 -3.70 18.31 -14.73
CA HIS A 177 -3.86 18.67 -13.32
C HIS A 177 -4.96 17.86 -12.60
N PRO A 178 -6.12 17.53 -13.21
CA PRO A 178 -7.11 16.66 -12.59
C PRO A 178 -6.58 15.25 -12.23
N LEU A 179 -5.61 14.71 -12.97
CA LEU A 179 -4.98 13.42 -12.67
C LEU A 179 -4.12 13.50 -11.40
N ALA A 180 -3.33 14.57 -11.25
CA ALA A 180 -2.55 14.80 -10.03
C ALA A 180 -3.45 14.99 -8.80
N LEU A 181 -4.59 15.69 -8.96
CA LEU A 181 -5.58 15.84 -7.89
C LEU A 181 -6.20 14.49 -7.52
N ALA A 182 -6.56 13.65 -8.49
CA ALA A 182 -7.10 12.33 -8.24
C ALA A 182 -6.11 11.42 -7.49
N GLN A 183 -4.83 11.51 -7.84
CA GLN A 183 -3.75 10.79 -7.16
C GLN A 183 -3.64 11.18 -5.68
N TYR A 184 -3.53 12.48 -5.38
CA TYR A 184 -3.41 12.95 -3.99
C TYR A 184 -4.70 12.74 -3.20
N ALA A 185 -5.87 12.86 -3.83
CA ALA A 185 -7.14 12.50 -3.20
C ALA A 185 -7.13 11.04 -2.76
N ARG A 186 -6.60 10.15 -3.61
CA ARG A 186 -6.49 8.73 -3.29
C ARG A 186 -5.54 8.44 -2.12
N TYR A 187 -4.40 9.12 -2.06
CA TYR A 187 -3.47 9.01 -0.93
C TYR A 187 -4.12 9.47 0.38
N VAL A 188 -4.86 10.57 0.35
CA VAL A 188 -5.60 11.06 1.51
C VAL A 188 -6.67 10.06 1.96
N GLU A 189 -7.46 9.49 1.04
CA GLU A 189 -8.44 8.45 1.38
C GLU A 189 -7.82 7.22 2.06
N LEU A 190 -6.65 6.77 1.58
CA LEU A 190 -5.92 5.64 2.16
C LEU A 190 -5.40 5.97 3.56
N ALA A 191 -4.86 7.18 3.73
CA ALA A 191 -4.41 7.69 5.01
C ALA A 191 -5.58 7.83 6.01
N GLU A 192 -6.72 8.36 5.58
CA GLU A 192 -7.94 8.48 6.42
C GLU A 192 -8.36 7.12 6.96
N ARG A 193 -8.52 6.10 6.09
CA ARG A 193 -8.88 4.74 6.51
C ARG A 193 -7.89 4.14 7.50
N SER A 194 -6.60 4.38 7.29
CA SER A 194 -5.52 3.87 8.16
C SER A 194 -5.55 4.53 9.54
N LEU A 195 -5.76 5.85 9.58
CA LEU A 195 -5.85 6.63 10.81
C LEU A 195 -7.13 6.32 11.61
N GLU A 196 -8.25 6.07 10.93
CA GLU A 196 -9.49 5.60 11.57
C GLU A 196 -9.29 4.25 12.24
N LEU A 197 -8.66 3.30 11.54
CA LEU A 197 -8.36 1.99 12.14
C LEU A 197 -7.43 2.16 13.35
N ALA A 198 -6.34 2.90 13.20
CA ALA A 198 -5.38 3.11 14.29
C ALA A 198 -6.03 3.71 15.54
N ALA A 199 -6.90 4.70 15.37
CA ALA A 199 -7.64 5.31 16.47
C ALA A 199 -8.64 4.34 17.13
N ASN A 200 -9.34 3.52 16.34
CA ASN A 200 -10.27 2.53 16.89
C ASN A 200 -9.56 1.45 17.71
N VAL A 201 -8.36 1.05 17.28
CA VAL A 201 -7.54 0.04 17.96
C VAL A 201 -6.93 0.60 19.24
N ALA A 202 -6.47 1.84 19.22
CA ALA A 202 -5.88 2.52 20.36
C ALA A 202 -6.93 3.07 21.35
N ASP A 203 -8.22 2.85 21.11
CA ASP A 203 -9.34 3.47 21.81
C ASP A 203 -9.15 5.00 21.95
N ALA A 204 -8.89 5.65 20.82
CA ALA A 204 -8.60 7.08 20.71
C ALA A 204 -9.62 7.81 19.82
N ALA A 205 -9.80 9.11 20.06
CA ALA A 205 -10.63 10.01 19.28
C ALA A 205 -9.80 11.16 18.72
N TRP A 206 -9.87 11.36 17.40
CA TRP A 206 -9.22 12.51 16.76
C TRP A 206 -9.85 13.82 17.21
N ARG A 207 -9.03 14.80 17.60
CA ARG A 207 -9.45 16.17 17.99
C ARG A 207 -9.76 17.07 16.79
N VAL A 208 -9.36 16.62 15.61
CA VAL A 208 -9.57 17.28 14.33
C VAL A 208 -10.28 16.32 13.37
N PRO A 209 -10.87 16.81 12.26
CA PRO A 209 -11.33 15.91 11.20
C PRO A 209 -10.19 14.97 10.78
N VAL A 210 -10.47 13.66 10.69
CA VAL A 210 -9.43 12.67 10.32
C VAL A 210 -8.78 12.99 8.97
N SER A 211 -9.54 13.63 8.07
CA SER A 211 -9.07 14.14 6.79
C SER A 211 -7.96 15.19 6.90
N GLN A 212 -7.93 15.96 7.99
CA GLN A 212 -6.84 16.89 8.28
C GLN A 212 -5.59 16.13 8.75
N ALA A 213 -5.75 15.15 9.65
CA ALA A 213 -4.64 14.29 10.08
C ALA A 213 -4.06 13.47 8.92
N ALA A 214 -4.90 12.99 8.01
CA ALA A 214 -4.51 12.26 6.82
C ALA A 214 -3.65 13.10 5.88
N ARG A 215 -4.02 14.37 5.64
CA ARG A 215 -3.19 15.29 4.85
C ARG A 215 -1.83 15.55 5.49
N VAL A 216 -1.76 15.62 6.82
CA VAL A 216 -0.49 15.75 7.55
C VAL A 216 0.34 14.48 7.37
N LEU A 217 -0.26 13.30 7.49
CA LEU A 217 0.43 12.02 7.24
C LEU A 217 0.99 11.95 5.81
N VAL A 218 0.19 12.29 4.79
CA VAL A 218 0.63 12.31 3.39
C VAL A 218 1.81 13.28 3.19
N ALA A 219 1.73 14.48 3.77
CA ALA A 219 2.83 15.44 3.69
C ALA A 219 4.13 14.93 4.36
N PHE A 220 4.02 14.19 5.47
CA PHE A 220 5.18 13.55 6.10
C PHE A 220 5.74 12.43 5.23
N THR A 221 4.90 11.57 4.64
CA THR A 221 5.37 10.48 3.77
C THR A 221 6.02 11.01 2.49
N ASP A 222 5.46 12.04 1.86
CA ASP A 222 6.08 12.69 0.69
C ASP A 222 7.47 13.25 1.03
N GLY A 223 7.56 13.94 2.18
CA GLY A 223 8.82 14.48 2.69
C GLY A 223 9.84 13.38 2.96
N LEU A 224 9.46 12.36 3.72
CA LEU A 224 10.30 11.21 4.06
C LEU A 224 10.82 10.51 2.81
N THR A 225 9.94 10.27 1.83
CA THR A 225 10.28 9.59 0.58
C THR A 225 11.29 10.39 -0.22
N LEU A 226 11.04 11.69 -0.43
CA LEU A 226 11.96 12.52 -1.19
C LEU A 226 13.32 12.66 -0.49
N THR A 227 13.34 12.92 0.82
CA THR A 227 14.61 13.08 1.56
C THR A 227 15.40 11.78 1.59
N TRP A 228 14.75 10.63 1.82
CA TRP A 228 15.45 9.35 1.83
C TRP A 228 15.95 8.96 0.44
N LEU A 229 15.21 9.22 -0.64
CA LEU A 229 15.71 8.98 -2.00
C LEU A 229 16.99 9.77 -2.31
N VAL A 230 17.12 10.98 -1.75
CA VAL A 230 18.30 11.86 -1.89
C VAL A 230 19.46 11.40 -1.01
N GLU A 231 19.20 11.18 0.28
CA GLU A 231 20.24 11.00 1.30
C GLU A 231 20.62 9.53 1.50
N ARG A 232 19.68 8.61 1.27
CA ARG A 232 19.77 7.17 1.59
C ARG A 232 20.16 6.90 3.04
N ASP A 233 19.76 7.81 3.94
CA ASP A 233 20.00 7.73 5.37
C ASP A 233 18.79 7.09 6.07
N ASP A 234 18.94 5.81 6.38
CA ASP A 234 17.93 5.03 7.07
C ASP A 234 17.64 5.52 8.50
N ASP A 235 18.65 6.04 9.20
CA ASP A 235 18.48 6.49 10.59
C ASP A 235 17.76 7.85 10.63
N ALA A 236 18.06 8.75 9.70
CA ALA A 236 17.30 9.97 9.51
C ALA A 236 15.82 9.68 9.17
N ALA A 237 15.56 8.74 8.26
CA ALA A 237 14.20 8.33 7.92
C ALA A 237 13.42 7.75 9.11
N ARG A 238 14.06 6.90 9.93
CA ARG A 238 13.46 6.40 11.18
C ARG A 238 13.17 7.51 12.18
N ALA A 239 14.06 8.50 12.30
CA ALA A 239 13.83 9.66 13.16
C ALA A 239 12.64 10.51 12.69
N VAL A 240 12.49 10.70 11.37
CA VAL A 240 11.31 11.37 10.78
C VAL A 240 10.03 10.58 11.07
N ALA A 241 10.05 9.24 10.93
CA ALA A 241 8.91 8.40 11.25
C ALA A 241 8.47 8.53 12.72
N ALA A 242 9.42 8.50 13.66
CA ALA A 242 9.17 8.70 15.08
C ALA A 242 8.55 10.08 15.38
N ALA A 243 9.11 11.15 14.76
CA ALA A 243 8.62 12.51 14.94
C ALA A 243 7.21 12.73 14.36
N ALA A 244 6.94 12.14 13.18
CA ALA A 244 5.63 12.18 12.56
C ALA A 244 4.57 11.46 13.41
N ALA A 245 4.90 10.30 13.97
CA ALA A 245 4.02 9.55 14.88
C ALA A 245 3.72 10.33 16.16
N ASP A 246 4.71 11.02 16.74
CA ASP A 246 4.53 11.90 17.89
C ASP A 246 3.61 13.10 17.55
N ALA A 247 3.82 13.73 16.40
CA ALA A 247 3.02 14.87 15.98
C ALA A 247 1.56 14.49 15.71
N LEU A 248 1.35 13.38 14.98
CA LEU A 248 0.02 12.86 14.66
C LEU A 248 -0.70 12.35 15.91
N SER A 249 -0.05 11.58 16.78
CA SER A 249 -0.71 11.05 17.98
C SER A 249 -1.24 12.14 18.90
N ARG A 250 -0.56 13.29 18.99
CA ARG A 250 -1.03 14.47 19.73
C ARG A 250 -2.29 15.08 19.11
N MET A 251 -2.67 14.76 17.89
CA MET A 251 -3.92 15.24 17.28
C MET A 251 -5.15 14.42 17.72
N ALA A 252 -4.98 13.44 18.61
CA ALA A 252 -6.05 12.65 19.22
C ALA A 252 -5.99 12.70 20.75
N ASP A 253 -7.12 12.38 21.38
CA ASP A 253 -7.25 12.13 22.82
C ASP A 253 -7.62 10.66 23.07
N PRO A 254 -7.26 10.07 24.22
CA PRO A 254 -7.85 8.82 24.67
C PRO A 254 -9.38 8.93 24.79
N ARG A 255 -10.11 7.86 24.50
CA ARG A 255 -11.56 7.78 24.74
C ARG A 255 -11.89 7.49 26.20
#